data_AF-A0A4Y2KXV2-F1
#
_entry.id   AF-A0A4Y2KXV2-F1
#
_cell.length_a   1.000
_cell.length_b   1.000
_cell.length_c   1.000
_cell.angle_alpha   90.00
_cell.angle_beta   90.00
_cell.angle_gamma   90.00
#
_symmetry.space_group_name_H-M   'P 1'
#
loop_
_entity.id
_entity.type
_entity.pdbx_description
1 polymer ?
#
loop_
_entity_poly.entity_id
_entity_poly.type
_entity_poly.pdbx_seq_one_letter_code
_entity_poly.pdbx_strand_id
1 'polypeptide(L)'
;NPAANITWWKGKKNDVQLTPTTVSVSPAEHGGVITKATFTMEATPDDDGSMYICQATNEAIQQSVHDTIFLSVFCNGRRFPDSNFSFQQSRSANLQASSKLDTARVQA
;
A
#
# COMPACT_ATOMS: atom_id res chain seq x y z
N ASN A 1 -12.37 14.30 14.83
CA ASN A 1 -11.90 13.54 13.66
C ASN A 1 -11.68 12.08 14.08
N PRO A 2 -12.69 11.20 13.91
CA PRO A 2 -12.61 9.80 14.35
C PRO A 2 -11.71 8.96 13.41
N ALA A 3 -11.35 7.75 13.86
CA ALA A 3 -10.46 6.86 13.10
C ALA A 3 -11.05 6.51 11.74
N ALA A 4 -10.25 6.68 10.68
CA ALA A 4 -10.62 6.26 9.34
C ALA A 4 -10.35 4.76 9.16
N ASN A 5 -11.19 4.09 8.39
CA ASN A 5 -10.96 2.73 7.92
C ASN A 5 -10.09 2.77 6.65
N ILE A 6 -8.98 2.02 6.61
CA ILE A 6 -8.07 2.00 5.46
C ILE A 6 -8.22 0.69 4.69
N THR A 7 -8.56 0.79 3.42
CA THR A 7 -8.65 -0.34 2.48
C THR A 7 -7.58 -0.22 1.40
N TRP A 8 -7.01 -1.36 1.01
CA TRP A 8 -6.01 -1.46 -0.04
C TRP A 8 -6.59 -2.17 -1.26
N TRP A 9 -6.16 -1.76 -2.46
CA TRP A 9 -6.47 -2.48 -3.69
C TRP A 9 -5.25 -2.61 -4.59
N LYS A 10 -5.18 -3.70 -5.35
CA LYS A 10 -4.24 -3.92 -6.46
C LYS A 10 -5.00 -3.83 -7.78
N GLY A 11 -4.38 -3.23 -8.80
CA GLY A 11 -4.91 -3.18 -10.16
C GLY A 11 -5.63 -1.89 -10.51
N LYS A 12 -6.15 -1.80 -11.74
CA LYS A 12 -6.78 -0.58 -12.26
C LYS A 12 -8.24 -0.55 -11.79
N LYS A 13 -8.70 0.56 -11.19
CA LYS A 13 -10.08 0.72 -10.70
C LYS A 13 -10.50 -0.32 -9.61
N ASN A 14 -9.66 -0.57 -8.62
CA ASN A 14 -9.99 -1.40 -7.45
C ASN A 14 -10.28 -2.88 -7.76
N ASP A 15 -9.57 -3.47 -8.73
CA ASP A 15 -9.82 -4.84 -9.20
C ASP A 15 -9.74 -5.90 -8.08
N VAL A 16 -8.75 -5.81 -7.19
CA VAL A 16 -8.56 -6.79 -6.10
C VAL A 16 -8.38 -6.06 -4.78
N GLN A 17 -9.30 -6.26 -3.84
CA GLN A 17 -9.16 -5.77 -2.48
C GLN A 17 -8.13 -6.60 -1.71
N LEU A 18 -7.22 -5.90 -1.03
CA LEU A 18 -6.14 -6.47 -0.23
C LEU A 18 -6.41 -6.24 1.25
N THR A 19 -6.03 -7.22 2.06
CA THR A 19 -6.12 -7.12 3.53
C THR A 19 -4.82 -6.52 4.06
N PRO A 20 -4.87 -5.42 4.83
CA PRO A 20 -3.68 -4.88 5.48
C PRO A 20 -3.08 -5.88 6.46
N THR A 21 -1.76 -5.93 6.52
CA THR A 21 -0.99 -6.80 7.42
C THR A 21 -1.04 -6.27 8.85
N THR A 22 -0.96 -4.95 9.02
CA THR A 22 -1.07 -4.29 10.33
C THR A 22 -1.91 -3.03 10.23
N VAL A 23 -2.67 -2.74 11.28
CA VAL A 23 -3.43 -1.50 11.45
C VAL A 23 -3.19 -0.97 12.85
N SER A 24 -2.87 0.32 12.96
CA SER A 24 -2.71 1.01 14.24
C SER A 24 -3.41 2.36 14.22
N VAL A 25 -3.90 2.77 15.39
CA VAL A 25 -4.53 4.08 15.61
C VAL A 25 -3.75 4.78 16.70
N SER A 26 -3.31 6.00 16.44
CA SER A 26 -2.60 6.83 17.42
C SER A 26 -3.23 8.22 17.52
N PRO A 27 -3.05 8.94 18.65
CA PRO A 27 -3.51 10.32 18.77
C PRO A 27 -2.86 11.22 17.72
N ALA A 28 -3.62 12.16 17.16
CA ALA A 28 -3.12 13.25 16.34
C ALA A 28 -2.97 14.52 17.19
N GLU A 29 -2.19 15.48 16.67
CA GLU A 29 -2.15 16.83 17.23
C GLU A 29 -3.56 17.45 17.20
N HIS A 30 -3.92 18.17 18.26
CA HIS A 30 -5.22 18.86 18.40
C HIS A 30 -6.47 17.97 18.56
N GLY A 31 -6.33 16.76 19.11
CA GLY A 31 -7.49 15.94 19.53
C GLY A 31 -8.14 15.12 18.40
N GLY A 32 -7.44 14.96 17.27
CA GLY A 32 -7.77 13.97 16.24
C GLY A 32 -7.09 12.61 16.50
N VAL A 33 -7.24 11.69 15.54
CA VAL A 33 -6.49 10.43 15.50
C VAL A 33 -5.88 10.20 14.12
N ILE A 34 -4.82 9.41 14.07
CA ILE A 34 -4.14 8.95 12.86
C ILE A 34 -4.38 7.46 12.76
N THR A 35 -4.96 7.00 11.65
CA THR A 35 -4.97 5.56 11.33
C THR A 35 -3.79 5.27 10.40
N LYS A 36 -3.01 4.24 10.71
CA LYS A 36 -1.93 3.74 9.88
C LYS A 36 -2.22 2.28 9.52
N ALA A 37 -2.15 1.96 8.24
CA ALA A 37 -2.30 0.60 7.75
C ALA A 37 -1.10 0.24 6.87
N THR A 38 -0.44 -0.87 7.21
CA THR A 38 0.70 -1.39 6.44
C THR A 38 0.26 -2.66 5.73
N PHE A 39 0.54 -2.73 4.43
CA PHE A 39 0.39 -3.92 3.62
C PHE A 39 1.77 -4.45 3.25
N THR A 40 2.06 -5.68 3.64
CA THR A 40 3.31 -6.38 3.37
C THR A 40 3.05 -7.52 2.39
N MET A 41 3.85 -7.58 1.34
CA MET A 41 3.79 -8.66 0.35
C MET A 41 5.18 -9.09 -0.09
N GLU A 42 5.28 -10.34 -0.56
CA GLU A 42 6.43 -10.82 -1.32
C GLU A 42 6.30 -10.32 -2.76
N ALA A 43 7.14 -9.37 -3.17
CA ALA A 43 7.11 -8.83 -4.51
C ALA A 43 7.82 -9.76 -5.50
N THR A 44 7.19 -9.99 -6.65
CA THR A 44 7.75 -10.72 -7.78
C THR A 44 8.15 -9.76 -8.90
N PRO A 45 8.96 -10.20 -9.89
CA PRO A 45 9.25 -9.38 -11.07
C PRO A 45 7.99 -8.93 -11.82
N ASP A 46 6.92 -9.73 -11.77
CA ASP A 46 5.63 -9.43 -12.42
C ASP A 46 4.87 -8.28 -11.73
N ASP A 47 5.26 -7.93 -10.50
CA ASP A 47 4.66 -6.81 -9.76
C ASP A 47 5.30 -5.46 -10.14
N ASP A 48 6.37 -5.44 -10.94
CA ASP A 48 6.97 -4.18 -11.40
C ASP A 48 5.99 -3.34 -12.23
N GLY A 49 5.86 -2.07 -11.89
CA GLY A 49 4.88 -1.16 -12.48
C GLY A 49 3.43 -1.43 -12.06
N SER A 50 3.17 -2.40 -11.16
CA SER A 50 1.83 -2.65 -10.65
C SER A 50 1.32 -1.48 -9.80
N MET A 51 0.04 -1.18 -9.96
CA MET A 51 -0.63 -0.08 -9.28
C MET A 51 -1.33 -0.58 -8.01
N TYR A 52 -1.11 0.13 -6.91
CA TYR A 52 -1.74 -0.08 -5.61
C TYR A 52 -2.46 1.19 -5.19
N ILE A 53 -3.68 1.04 -4.67
CA ILE A 53 -4.48 2.16 -4.17
C ILE A 53 -4.69 1.93 -2.67
N CYS A 54 -4.43 2.94 -1.85
CA CYS A 54 -4.91 2.98 -0.48
C CYS A 54 -6.03 4.01 -0.38
N GLN A 55 -7.14 3.66 0.28
CA GLN A 55 -8.19 4.62 0.59
C GLN A 55 -8.51 4.60 2.06
N ALA A 56 -8.54 5.80 2.64
CA ALA A 56 -9.02 6.03 3.98
C ALA A 56 -10.45 6.56 3.90
N THR A 57 -11.38 5.85 4.51
CA THR A 57 -12.81 6.21 4.58
C THR A 57 -13.17 6.54 6.03
N ASN A 58 -13.71 7.73 6.27
CA ASN A 58 -14.25 8.13 7.55
C ASN A 58 -15.79 8.10 7.48
N GLU A 59 -16.38 7.05 8.03
CA GLU A 59 -17.83 6.81 7.97
C GLU A 59 -18.64 7.86 8.75
N ALA A 60 -18.08 8.41 9.83
CA ALA A 60 -18.77 9.37 10.69
C ALA A 60 -19.04 10.71 9.97
N ILE A 61 -18.17 11.09 9.04
CA ILE A 61 -18.29 12.32 8.24
C ILE A 61 -18.54 12.04 6.75
N GLN A 62 -18.68 10.77 6.36
CA GLN A 62 -18.91 10.32 4.98
C GLN A 62 -17.89 10.87 3.97
N GLN A 63 -16.62 10.96 4.37
CA GLN A 63 -15.53 11.41 3.50
C GLN A 63 -14.52 10.31 3.27
N SER A 64 -13.91 10.33 2.09
CA SER A 64 -12.80 9.43 1.76
C SER A 64 -11.70 10.16 1.01
N VAL A 65 -10.47 9.72 1.23
CA VAL A 65 -9.29 10.15 0.48
C VAL A 65 -8.56 8.90 0.01
N HIS A 66 -8.00 8.94 -1.18
CA HIS A 66 -7.22 7.84 -1.72
C HIS A 66 -5.90 8.35 -2.31
N ASP A 67 -4.92 7.46 -2.34
CA ASP A 67 -3.63 7.70 -2.98
C ASP A 67 -3.22 6.46 -3.79
N THR A 68 -2.42 6.68 -4.83
CA THR A 68 -2.02 5.66 -5.79
C THR A 68 -0.51 5.51 -5.82
N ILE A 69 -0.04 4.28 -5.67
CA ILE A 69 1.38 3.91 -5.62
C ILE A 69 1.68 2.99 -6.80
N PHE A 70 2.75 3.29 -7.53
CA PHE A 70 3.30 2.38 -8.54
C PHE A 70 4.52 1.67 -7.94
N LEU A 71 4.50 0.34 -7.90
CA LEU A 71 5.60 -0.44 -7.35
C LEU A 71 6.75 -0.49 -8.36
N SER A 72 7.99 -0.30 -7.90
CA SER A 72 9.20 -0.52 -8.69
C SER A 72 9.98 -1.69 -8.11
N VAL A 73 10.06 -2.79 -8.84
CA VAL A 73 10.74 -4.02 -8.42
C VAL A 73 12.02 -4.19 -9.24
N PHE A 74 13.17 -4.05 -8.58
CA PHE A 74 14.47 -4.26 -9.21
C PHE A 74 14.93 -5.72 -9.05
N CYS A 75 14.96 -6.46 -10.15
CA CYS A 75 15.55 -7.78 -10.21
C CYS A 75 16.97 -7.69 -10.79
N ASN A 76 17.99 -8.07 -10.02
CA ASN A 76 19.35 -8.17 -10.55
C ASN A 76 19.44 -9.39 -11.47
N GLY A 77 19.28 -9.18 -12.77
CA GLY A 77 19.46 -10.21 -13.78
C GLY A 77 20.94 -10.52 -14.01
N ARG A 78 21.33 -11.79 -13.86
CA ARG A 78 22.36 -12.34 -14.74
C ARG A 78 21.67 -12.92 -15.97
N ARG A 79 22.16 -12.50 -17.14
CA ARG A 79 21.78 -13.05 -18.45
C ARG A 79 22.32 -14.47 -18.56
N PHE A 80 21.46 -15.47 -18.72
CA PHE A 80 21.85 -16.77 -19.25
C PHE A 80 20.86 -17.18 -20.33
N PRO A 81 21.32 -17.40 -21.58
CA PRO A 81 20.52 -18.12 -22.55
C PRO A 81 20.51 -19.60 -22.14
N ASP A 82 19.33 -20.19 -22.21
CA ASP A 82 19.06 -21.64 -22.23
C ASP A 82 19.43 -22.43 -20.97
N SER A 83 18.49 -22.57 -20.04
CA SER A 83 18.06 -23.86 -19.44
C SER A 83 17.20 -23.65 -18.19
N ASN A 84 15.91 -24.01 -18.32
CA ASN A 84 15.01 -24.60 -17.33
C ASN A 84 15.29 -24.46 -15.81
N PHE A 85 15.63 -23.27 -15.31
CA PHE A 85 15.71 -22.96 -13.88
C PHE A 85 15.15 -21.57 -13.60
N SER A 86 14.03 -21.53 -12.87
CA SER A 86 13.43 -20.32 -12.33
C SER A 86 14.10 -19.95 -11.00
N PHE A 87 14.78 -18.81 -10.94
CA PHE A 87 15.20 -18.23 -9.66
C PHE A 87 14.19 -17.14 -9.27
N GLN A 88 13.30 -17.46 -8.32
CA GLN A 88 12.43 -16.46 -7.70
C GLN A 88 13.23 -15.73 -6.62
N GLN A 89 13.85 -14.60 -6.96
CA GLN A 89 14.27 -13.65 -5.95
C GLN A 89 13.06 -12.81 -5.56
N SER A 90 12.20 -13.32 -4.67
CA SER A 90 11.20 -12.47 -4.04
C SER A 90 11.93 -11.47 -3.13
N ARG A 91 11.54 -10.20 -3.19
CA ARG A 91 11.95 -9.19 -2.22
C ARG A 91 10.68 -8.75 -1.49
N SER A 92 10.69 -8.81 -0.16
CA SER A 92 9.56 -8.31 0.61
C SER A 92 9.42 -6.80 0.40
N ALA A 93 8.26 -6.34 -0.05
CA ALA A 93 7.91 -4.94 -0.16
C ALA A 93 6.95 -4.56 0.97
N ASN A 94 7.17 -3.41 1.59
CA ASN A 94 6.29 -2.85 2.62
C ASN A 94 5.65 -1.57 2.10
N LEU A 95 4.34 -1.62 1.84
CA LEU A 95 3.54 -0.47 1.48
C LEU A 95 2.85 0.07 2.73
N GLN A 96 3.04 1.34 3.02
CA GLN A 96 2.50 1.98 4.21
C GLN A 96 1.57 3.13 3.83
N ALA A 97 0.34 3.11 4.33
CA ALA A 97 -0.61 4.19 4.22
C ALA A 97 -0.88 4.75 5.61
N SER A 98 -0.97 6.08 5.72
CA SER A 98 -1.32 6.75 6.96
C SER A 98 -2.28 7.88 6.65
N SER A 99 -3.47 7.84 7.26
CA SER A 99 -4.44 8.91 7.14
C SER A 99 -4.30 9.85 8.33
N LYS A 100 -3.83 11.07 8.07
CA LYS A 100 -4.01 12.24 8.96
C LYS A 100 -5.09 13.06 8.28
N LEU A 101 -6.36 12.80 8.64
CA LEU A 101 -7.51 13.41 7.97
C LEU A 101 -7.71 14.88 8.38
N ASP A 102 -6.64 15.69 8.29
CA ASP A 102 -6.64 17.14 8.51
C ASP A 102 -5.63 17.87 7.60
N THR A 103 -4.65 17.21 6.99
CA THR A 103 -3.81 17.72 5.88
C THR A 103 -3.01 16.54 5.33
N ALA A 104 -3.37 16.03 4.14
CA ALA A 104 -2.70 14.89 3.54
C ALA A 104 -1.36 15.31 2.90
N ARG A 105 -0.24 14.83 3.47
CA ARG A 105 1.04 14.66 2.75
C ARG A 105 1.56 13.27 3.08
N VAL A 106 1.53 12.38 2.09
CA VAL A 106 2.17 11.05 2.14
C VAL A 106 3.61 11.25 1.67
N GLN A 107 4.59 10.93 2.52
CA GLN A 107 6.00 10.89 2.11
C GLN A 107 6.32 9.50 1.57
N ALA A 108 6.76 9.49 0.31
CA ALA A 108 7.46 8.37 -0.31
C ALA A 108 8.88 8.23 0.23
#